data_AF-A0A1G1LMU1-F1
#
_entry.id   AF-A0A1G1LMU1-F1
#
_cell.length_a   1.000
_cell.length_b   1.000
_cell.length_c   1.000
_cell.angle_alpha   90.00
_cell.angle_beta   90.00
_cell.angle_gamma   90.00
#
_symmetry.space_group_name_H-M   'P 1'
#
loop_
_entity.id
_entity.type
_entity.pdbx_description
1 polymer ?
#
loop_
_entity_poly.entity_id
_entity_poly.type
_entity_poly.pdbx_seq_one_letter_code
_entity_poly.pdbx_strand_id
1 'polypeptide(L)' 'MSLVEIAEIYTDLLELDRHIPAEEYQAKDQINSLRAKYHQMLMDKMREEGIDFSDRFDATKRAFELIRKEKAHS' A
#
# COMPACT_ATOMS: atom_id res chain seq x y z
N MET A 1 -4.46 13.58 1.98
CA MET A 1 -3.65 12.43 2.37
C MET A 1 -2.27 12.60 1.75
N SER A 2 -1.23 12.51 2.56
CA SER A 2 0.14 12.49 2.08
C SER A 2 0.46 11.15 1.42
N LEU A 3 1.52 11.10 0.62
CA LEU A 3 2.00 9.84 0.06
C LEU A 3 2.36 8.82 1.16
N VAL A 4 2.94 9.28 2.27
CA VAL A 4 3.31 8.43 3.41
C VAL A 4 2.08 7.81 4.06
N GLU A 5 1.03 8.58 4.32
CA GLU A 5 -0.23 8.06 4.89
C GLU A 5 -0.87 7.00 3.97
N ILE A 6 -0.85 7.23 2.65
CA ILE A 6 -1.38 6.26 1.68
C ILE A 6 -0.52 4.98 1.67
N ALA A 7 0.80 5.13 1.72
CA ALA A 7 1.73 4.01 1.78
C ALA A 7 1.49 3.17 3.04
N GLU A 8 1.35 3.80 4.22
CA GLU A 8 1.07 3.13 5.49
C GLU A 8 -0.22 2.31 5.42
N ILE A 9 -1.33 2.93 4.99
CA ILE A 9 -2.60 2.21 4.88
C ILE A 9 -2.49 1.04 3.90
N TYR A 10 -1.82 1.24 2.76
CA TYR A 10 -1.63 0.16 1.79
C TYR A 10 -0.81 -1.01 2.35
N THR A 11 0.27 -0.73 3.08
CA THR A 11 1.10 -1.78 3.69
C THR A 11 0.40 -2.46 4.85
N ASP A 12 -0.38 -1.74 5.64
CA ASP A 12 -1.18 -2.32 6.73
C ASP A 12 -2.24 -3.27 6.17
N LEU A 13 -2.87 -2.91 5.05
CA LEU A 13 -3.82 -3.80 4.36
C LEU A 13 -3.13 -5.05 3.79
N LEU A 14 -1.90 -4.94 3.32
CA LEU A 14 -1.08 -6.09 2.88
C LEU A 14 -0.76 -7.04 4.04
N GLU A 15 -0.43 -6.49 5.21
CA GLU A 15 -0.17 -7.28 6.41
C GLU A 15 -1.45 -7.92 6.94
N LEU A 16 -2.55 -7.17 6.99
CA LEU A 16 -3.84 -7.68 7.43
C LEU A 16 -4.33 -8.85 6.58
N ASP A 17 -4.20 -8.77 5.25
CA ASP A 17 -4.57 -9.87 4.34
C ASP A 17 -3.82 -11.19 4.64
N ARG A 18 -2.57 -11.10 5.11
CA ARG A 18 -1.76 -12.28 5.49
C ARG A 18 -2.25 -12.93 6.78
N HIS A 19 -2.93 -12.18 7.63
CA HIS A 19 -3.47 -12.66 8.90
C HIS A 19 -4.91 -13.18 8.79
N ILE A 20 -5.61 -12.94 7.67
CA ILE A 20 -6.96 -13.43 7.46
C ILE A 20 -6.91 -14.91 7.02
N PRO A 21 -7.58 -15.82 7.75
CA PRO A 21 -7.71 -17.23 7.37
C PRO A 21 -8.27 -17.39 5.96
N ALA A 22 -7.88 -18.45 5.25
CA ALA A 22 -8.32 -18.66 3.86
C ALA A 22 -9.83 -18.92 3.76
N GLU A 23 -10.43 -19.41 4.85
CA GLU A 23 -11.84 -19.76 4.99
C GLU A 23 -12.74 -18.51 5.11
N GLU A 24 -12.17 -17.37 5.49
CA GLU A 24 -12.86 -16.10 5.67
C GLU A 24 -12.97 -15.33 4.34
N TYR A 25 -13.62 -15.95 3.35
CA TYR A 25 -13.70 -15.44 1.97
C TYR A 25 -14.26 -14.02 1.88
N GLN A 26 -15.27 -13.67 2.70
CA GLN A 26 -15.87 -12.34 2.70
C GLN A 26 -14.89 -11.26 3.20
N ALA A 27 -14.15 -11.55 4.27
CA ALA A 27 -13.13 -10.64 4.78
C ALA A 27 -11.99 -10.46 3.77
N LYS A 28 -11.56 -11.54 3.10
CA LYS A 28 -10.56 -11.46 2.03
C LYS A 28 -11.01 -10.61 0.85
N ASP A 29 -12.25 -10.75 0.41
CA ASP A 29 -12.77 -9.97 -0.72
C ASP A 29 -12.82 -8.46 -0.40
N GLN A 30 -13.26 -8.12 0.82
CA GLN A 30 -13.26 -6.74 1.31
C GLN A 30 -11.84 -6.15 1.38
N ILE A 31 -10.88 -6.90 1.94
CA ILE A 31 -9.49 -6.45 2.02
C ILE A 31 -8.86 -6.32 0.64
N ASN A 32 -9.09 -7.25 -0.27
CA ASN A 32 -8.59 -7.16 -1.64
C ASN A 32 -9.13 -5.93 -2.38
N SER A 33 -10.42 -5.61 -2.19
CA SER A 33 -11.04 -4.40 -2.74
C SER A 33 -10.38 -3.12 -2.19
N LEU A 34 -10.13 -3.07 -0.88
CA LEU A 34 -9.44 -1.94 -0.24
C LEU A 34 -7.99 -1.84 -0.70
N ARG A 35 -7.26 -2.96 -0.77
CA ARG A 35 -5.88 -3.02 -1.27
C ARG A 35 -5.77 -2.48 -2.69
N ALA A 36 -6.68 -2.89 -3.58
CA ALA A 36 -6.70 -2.41 -4.96
C ALA A 36 -6.93 -0.89 -5.03
N LYS A 37 -7.88 -0.37 -4.22
CA LYS A 37 -8.14 1.08 -4.12
C LYS A 37 -6.91 1.84 -3.64
N TYR A 38 -6.31 1.44 -2.53
CA TYR A 38 -5.16 2.13 -1.95
C TYR A 38 -3.89 1.99 -2.79
N HIS A 39 -3.72 0.87 -3.48
CA HIS A 39 -2.62 0.70 -4.43
C HIS A 39 -2.74 1.65 -5.62
N GLN A 40 -3.96 1.84 -6.14
CA GLN A 40 -4.20 2.83 -7.20
C GLN A 40 -3.94 4.25 -6.70
N MET A 41 -4.47 4.60 -5.52
CA MET A 41 -4.21 5.91 -4.90
C MET A 41 -2.72 6.16 -4.65
N LEU A 42 -1.98 5.15 -4.23
CA LEU A 42 -0.52 5.21 -4.04
C LEU A 42 0.19 5.55 -5.35
N MET A 43 -0.13 4.81 -6.42
CA MET A 43 0.46 5.00 -7.75
C MET A 43 0.13 6.39 -8.31
N ASP A 44 -1.10 6.85 -8.15
CA ASP A 44 -1.50 8.17 -8.61
C ASP A 44 -0.78 9.26 -7.81
N LYS A 45 -0.66 9.10 -6.49
CA LYS A 45 0.07 10.05 -5.65
C LYS A 45 1.58 10.08 -5.94
N MET A 46 2.18 8.92 -6.20
CA MET A 46 3.58 8.84 -6.63
C MET A 46 3.80 9.62 -7.92
N ARG A 47 2.90 9.51 -8.91
CA ARG A 47 2.98 10.29 -10.16
C ARG A 47 2.81 11.78 -9.92
N GLU A 48 1.86 12.18 -9.08
CA GLU A 48 1.66 13.58 -8.70
C GLU A 48 2.93 14.19 -8.07
N GLU A 49 3.64 13.40 -7.26
CA GLU A 49 4.87 13.82 -6.58
C GLU A 49 6.15 13.59 -7.42
N GLY A 50 6.03 13.16 -8.67
CA GLY A 50 7.17 12.95 -9.58
C GLY A 50 8.05 11.73 -9.22
N ILE A 51 7.48 10.77 -8.50
CA ILE A 51 8.14 9.51 -8.16
C ILE A 51 7.81 8.49 -9.24
N ASP A 52 8.80 8.20 -10.07
CA ASP A 52 8.68 7.16 -11.10
C ASP A 52 8.55 5.78 -10.47
N PHE A 53 7.78 4.88 -11.08
CA PHE A 53 7.80 3.45 -10.79
C PHE A 53 7.58 2.69 -12.09
N SER A 54 8.29 1.56 -12.23
CA SER A 54 8.26 0.75 -13.45
C SER A 54 6.99 -0.07 -13.60
N ASP A 55 6.48 -0.61 -12.49
CA ASP A 55 5.26 -1.40 -12.46
C ASP A 55 4.58 -1.37 -11.06
N ARG A 56 3.52 -2.17 -10.92
CA ARG A 56 2.74 -2.31 -9.69
C ARG A 56 3.55 -2.89 -8.52
N PHE A 57 4.53 -3.74 -8.78
CA PHE A 57 5.39 -4.33 -7.76
C PHE A 57 6.45 -3.34 -7.29
N ASP A 58 7.01 -2.55 -8.21
CA ASP A 58 7.93 -1.46 -7.90
C ASP A 58 7.23 -0.38 -7.06
N ALA A 59 6.00 0.00 -7.41
CA ALA A 59 5.18 0.89 -6.57
C ALA A 59 4.99 0.33 -5.14
N THR A 60 4.76 -0.98 -5.00
CA THR A 60 4.65 -1.64 -3.69
C THR A 60 5.96 -1.57 -2.92
N LYS A 61 7.08 -1.88 -3.57
CA LYS A 61 8.42 -1.81 -2.96
C LYS A 61 8.71 -0.40 -2.45
N ARG A 62 8.40 0.62 -3.26
CA ARG A 62 8.56 2.03 -2.89
C ARG A 62 7.69 2.43 -1.71
N ALA A 63 6.48 1.88 -1.58
CA ALA A 63 5.64 2.10 -0.40
C ALA A 63 6.36 1.69 0.90
N PHE A 64 6.92 0.47 0.93
CA PHE A 64 7.68 -0.01 2.09
C PHE A 64 8.95 0.80 2.35
N GLU A 65 9.64 1.25 1.30
CA GLU A 65 10.82 2.12 1.42
C GLU A 65 10.48 3.49 2.01
N LEU A 66 9.35 4.10 1.60
CA LEU A 66 8.86 5.37 2.12
C LEU A 66 8.60 5.28 3.63
N ILE A 67 7.86 4.26 4.06
CA ILE A 67 7.55 4.05 5.48
C ILE A 67 8.83 3.80 6.29
N ARG A 68 9.76 2.99 5.76
CA ARG A 68 11.03 2.72 6.44
C ARG A 68 11.85 4.00 6.61
N LYS A 69 11.86 4.88 5.60
CA LYS A 69 12.55 6.17 5.69
C LYS A 69 11.87 7.07 6.73
N GLU A 70 10.54 7.16 6.72
CA GLU A 70 9.78 7.96 7.70
C GLU A 70 10.07 7.53 9.15
N LYS A 71 9.99 6.21 9.41
CA LYS A 71 10.28 5.63 10.74
C LYS A 71 11.73 5.80 11.20
N ALA A 72 12.66 6.04 10.28
CA ALA A 72 14.06 6.30 10.62
C ALA A 72 14.33 7.79 10.94
N HIS A 73 13.42 8.70 10.58
CA HIS A 73 13.52 10.13 10.83
C HIS A 73 12.61 10.62 11.97
N SER A 74 11.77 9.73 12.52
CA SER A 74 10.92 9.95 13.70
C SER A 74 11.60 9.47 14.98
#